data_AF-A0A8T5E7V3-F1
#
_entry.id   AF-A0A8T5E7V3-F1
#
_cell.length_a   1.000
_cell.length_b   1.000
_cell.length_c   1.000
_cell.angle_alpha   90.00
_cell.angle_beta   90.00
_cell.angle_gamma   90.00
#
_symmetry.space_group_name_H-M   'P 1'
#
loop_
_entity.id
_entity.type
_entity.pdbx_description
1 polymer ?
#
loop_
_entity_poly.entity_id
_entity_poly.type
_entity_poly.pdbx_seq_one_letter_code
_entity_poly.pdbx_strand_id
1 'polypeptide(L)'
;MAKKRSKKDSSKNHHPTKHKHHPVFRQKLSVGQKAADIIAKFGGSWTFIILFFGLLIVWMGINSWILLNKPFDPYPFILLNLVLSCLAAVQAPIILMTQNRQAERDRIDASYDHAINRKAERENQLLQKDMNKILRLLKEKKRK
;
A
#
# COMPACT_ATOMS: atom_id res chain seq x y z
N MET A 1 -41.22 -23.31 23.74
CA MET A 1 -40.44 -22.12 23.36
C MET A 1 -39.08 -22.56 22.82
N ALA A 2 -38.86 -22.42 21.51
CA ALA A 2 -37.59 -22.71 20.84
C ALA A 2 -36.70 -21.47 20.82
N LYS A 3 -35.37 -21.67 20.69
CA LYS A 3 -34.33 -20.76 20.12
C LYS A 3 -33.13 -20.49 21.05
N LYS A 4 -32.04 -21.25 20.83
CA LYS A 4 -30.70 -20.74 20.44
C LYS A 4 -29.65 -21.86 20.53
N ARG A 5 -29.55 -22.67 19.47
CA ARG A 5 -28.26 -23.25 19.07
C ARG A 5 -27.56 -22.21 18.21
N SER A 6 -26.83 -21.29 18.84
CA SER A 6 -25.92 -20.41 18.11
C SER A 6 -24.64 -21.21 17.86
N LYS A 7 -24.52 -21.69 16.62
CA LYS A 7 -23.25 -22.15 16.04
C LYS A 7 -22.20 -21.09 16.33
N LYS A 8 -21.26 -21.40 17.21
CA LYS A 8 -20.02 -20.62 17.37
C LYS A 8 -19.20 -20.93 16.13
N ASP A 9 -19.43 -20.10 15.12
CA ASP A 9 -18.87 -20.24 13.79
C ASP A 9 -17.34 -20.20 13.83
N SER A 10 -16.80 -20.99 12.94
CA SER A 10 -15.40 -21.28 12.74
C SER A 10 -14.73 -20.04 12.15
N SER A 11 -14.07 -19.23 12.98
CA SER A 11 -13.11 -18.24 12.48
C SER A 11 -12.04 -18.01 13.54
N LYS A 12 -11.28 -19.07 13.84
CA LYS A 12 -10.02 -18.93 14.57
C LYS A 12 -8.88 -18.95 13.58
N ASN A 13 -8.31 -17.76 13.40
CA ASN A 13 -6.90 -17.52 13.11
C ASN A 13 -6.31 -18.24 11.90
N HIS A 14 -6.57 -17.73 10.70
CA HIS A 14 -5.55 -17.80 9.65
C HIS A 14 -4.59 -16.63 9.85
N HIS A 15 -3.51 -16.89 10.60
CA HIS A 15 -2.33 -16.05 10.53
C HIS A 15 -1.73 -16.25 9.13
N PRO A 16 -1.61 -15.22 8.27
CA PRO A 16 -0.93 -15.39 7.01
C PRO A 16 0.54 -15.64 7.34
N THR A 17 0.98 -16.88 7.20
CA THR A 17 2.38 -17.23 7.24
C THR A 17 3.08 -16.33 6.22
N LYS A 18 3.96 -15.42 6.68
CA LYS A 18 4.78 -14.58 5.79
C LYS A 18 5.50 -15.52 4.80
N HIS A 19 4.96 -15.62 3.60
CA HIS A 19 5.58 -16.41 2.54
C HIS A 19 6.87 -15.68 2.14
N LYS A 20 8.00 -16.12 2.71
CA LYS A 20 9.35 -15.59 2.41
C LYS A 20 9.73 -15.66 0.91
N HIS A 21 8.91 -16.32 0.09
CA HIS A 21 9.04 -16.44 -1.35
C HIS A 21 8.21 -15.44 -2.16
N HIS A 22 7.58 -14.45 -1.52
CA HIS A 22 6.77 -13.46 -2.23
C HIS A 22 7.66 -12.65 -3.22
N PRO A 23 7.30 -12.59 -4.52
CA PRO A 23 8.17 -12.07 -5.59
C PRO A 23 8.60 -10.60 -5.40
N VAL A 24 7.78 -9.77 -4.76
CA VAL A 24 8.10 -8.35 -4.47
C VAL A 24 9.34 -8.17 -3.59
N PHE A 25 9.67 -9.11 -2.69
CA PHE A 25 10.82 -8.97 -1.79
C PHE A 25 12.17 -9.24 -2.46
N ARG A 26 12.17 -9.74 -3.70
CA ARG A 26 13.41 -10.08 -4.42
C ARG A 26 13.97 -8.91 -5.25
N GLN A 27 13.25 -7.80 -5.37
CA GLN A 27 13.71 -6.61 -6.10
C GLN A 27 14.71 -5.80 -5.24
N LYS A 28 15.97 -5.70 -5.71
CA LYS A 28 16.93 -4.75 -5.15
C LYS A 28 16.49 -3.33 -5.54
N LEU A 29 16.07 -2.54 -4.55
CA LEU A 29 15.71 -1.13 -4.74
C LEU A 29 16.95 -0.31 -5.12
N SER A 30 16.87 0.41 -6.24
CA SER A 30 17.86 1.43 -6.61
C SER A 30 17.86 2.60 -5.62
N VAL A 31 18.97 3.34 -5.50
CA VAL A 31 19.11 4.48 -4.57
C VAL A 31 18.03 5.54 -4.82
N GLY A 32 17.73 5.84 -6.09
CA GLY A 32 16.66 6.78 -6.45
C GLY A 32 15.27 6.28 -6.05
N GLN A 33 15.03 4.97 -6.11
CA GLN A 33 13.76 4.37 -5.67
C GLN A 33 13.59 4.41 -4.15
N LYS A 34 14.69 4.29 -3.39
CA LYS A 34 14.67 4.47 -1.93
C LYS A 34 14.40 5.91 -1.53
N ALA A 35 15.02 6.87 -2.24
CA ALA A 35 14.76 8.29 -2.01
C ALA A 35 13.30 8.66 -2.32
N ALA A 36 12.77 8.19 -3.46
CA ALA A 36 11.38 8.39 -3.82
C ALA A 36 10.39 7.79 -2.79
N ASP A 37 10.71 6.62 -2.21
CA ASP A 37 9.90 6.02 -1.13
C ASP A 37 9.84 6.88 0.12
N ILE A 38 10.98 7.45 0.52
CA ILE A 38 11.07 8.31 1.70
C ILE A 38 10.27 9.60 1.45
N ILE A 39 10.44 10.19 0.26
CA ILE A 39 9.71 11.41 -0.15
C ILE A 39 8.21 11.14 -0.23
N ALA A 40 7.78 10.00 -0.79
CA ALA A 40 6.37 9.64 -0.87
C ALA A 40 5.73 9.44 0.50
N LYS A 41 6.44 8.80 1.44
CA LYS A 41 5.98 8.64 2.83
C LYS A 41 5.89 9.96 3.58
N PHE A 42 6.85 10.85 3.35
CA PHE A 42 6.89 12.16 4.01
C PHE A 42 5.85 13.11 3.42
N GLY A 43 5.79 13.21 2.09
CA GLY A 43 4.86 14.07 1.35
C GLY A 43 3.40 13.64 1.41
N GLY A 44 3.11 12.36 1.70
CA GLY A 44 1.75 11.84 1.89
C GLY A 44 1.16 12.05 3.29
N SER A 45 1.91 12.64 4.22
CA SER A 45 1.45 12.85 5.60
C SER A 45 0.64 14.14 5.75
N TRP A 46 -0.46 14.09 6.51
CA TRP A 46 -1.21 15.27 6.92
C TRP A 46 -0.37 16.29 7.71
N THR A 47 0.64 15.82 8.45
CA THR A 47 1.54 16.70 9.20
C THR A 47 2.45 17.53 8.29
N PHE A 48 2.85 16.99 7.14
CA PHE A 48 3.68 17.71 6.16
C PHE A 48 2.89 18.86 5.53
N ILE A 49 1.62 18.62 5.19
CA ILE A 49 0.72 19.63 4.62
C ILE A 49 0.56 20.81 5.59
N ILE A 50 0.26 20.52 6.86
CA ILE A 50 0.08 21.55 7.89
C ILE A 50 1.36 22.36 8.10
N LEU A 51 2.51 21.71 8.17
CA LEU A 51 3.81 22.38 8.33
C LEU A 51 4.16 23.24 7.11
N PHE A 52 3.88 22.76 5.90
CA PHE A 52 4.10 23.51 4.65
C PHE A 52 3.26 24.78 4.59
N PHE A 53 1.96 24.70 4.90
CA PHE A 53 1.10 25.87 5.00
C PHE A 53 1.53 26.83 6.10
N GLY A 54 1.95 26.31 7.26
CA GLY A 54 2.52 27.12 8.34
C GLY A 54 3.76 27.90 7.90
N LEU A 55 4.68 27.26 7.18
CA LEU A 55 5.86 27.91 6.62
C LEU A 55 5.49 29.02 5.64
N LEU A 56 4.50 28.81 4.76
CA LEU A 56 4.02 29.82 3.83
C LEU A 56 3.44 31.05 4.56
N ILE A 57 2.63 30.82 5.60
CA ILE A 57 2.05 31.90 6.41
C ILE A 57 3.15 32.67 7.14
N VAL A 58 4.13 31.98 7.72
CA VAL A 58 5.28 32.60 8.39
C VAL A 58 6.10 33.42 7.39
N TRP A 59 6.38 32.90 6.21
CA TRP A 59 7.11 33.61 5.16
C TRP A 59 6.38 34.86 4.67
N MET A 60 5.07 34.75 4.47
CA MET A 60 4.21 35.87 4.10
C MET A 60 4.18 36.94 5.22
N GLY A 61 4.08 36.51 6.49
CA GLY A 61 4.12 37.39 7.65
C GLY A 61 5.45 38.12 7.82
N ILE A 62 6.58 37.43 7.66
CA ILE A 62 7.93 38.03 7.72
C ILE A 62 8.10 39.06 6.59
N ASN A 63 7.71 38.72 5.35
CA ASN A 63 7.80 39.66 4.23
C ASN A 63 6.86 40.86 4.40
N SER A 64 5.66 40.65 4.94
CA SER A 64 4.71 41.73 5.23
C SER A 64 5.19 42.66 6.34
N TRP A 65 5.88 42.15 7.38
CA TRP A 65 6.51 43.00 8.40
C TRP A 65 7.70 43.77 7.81
N ILE A 66 8.54 43.12 7.00
CA ILE A 66 9.70 43.73 6.33
C ILE A 66 9.29 44.82 5.33
N LEU A 67 8.06 44.77 4.78
CA LEU A 67 7.47 45.81 3.92
C LEU A 67 7.48 47.20 4.59
N LEU A 68 7.45 47.28 5.92
CA LEU A 68 7.52 48.54 6.67
C LEU A 68 8.89 49.24 6.58
N ASN A 69 9.97 48.53 6.22
CA ASN A 69 11.33 49.08 6.17
C ASN A 69 12.00 48.98 4.79
N LYS A 70 11.90 47.82 4.10
CA LYS A 70 12.35 47.59 2.72
C LYS A 70 11.93 46.17 2.31
N PRO A 71 10.92 45.99 1.44
CA PRO A 71 10.46 44.65 1.06
C PRO A 71 11.53 43.87 0.30
N PHE A 72 11.81 42.63 0.74
CA PHE A 72 12.64 41.68 0.01
C PHE A 72 11.84 41.00 -1.13
N ASP A 73 10.56 40.70 -0.91
CA ASP A 73 9.62 40.18 -1.92
C ASP A 73 8.27 40.95 -1.84
N PRO A 74 8.11 42.07 -2.58
CA PRO A 74 6.88 42.86 -2.58
C PRO A 74 5.69 42.08 -3.15
N TYR A 75 4.48 42.42 -2.71
CA TYR A 75 3.25 41.90 -3.33
C TYR A 75 3.29 42.16 -4.85
N PRO A 76 3.14 41.14 -5.73
CA PRO A 76 2.47 39.84 -5.54
C PRO A 76 3.40 38.60 -5.31
N PHE A 77 4.44 38.73 -4.47
CA PHE A 77 5.34 37.64 -4.05
C PHE A 77 5.91 36.81 -5.21
N ILE A 78 6.70 37.45 -6.08
CA ILE A 78 7.18 36.84 -7.33
C ILE A 78 8.12 35.67 -7.08
N LEU A 79 8.96 35.76 -6.05
CA LEU A 79 9.92 34.71 -5.69
C LEU A 79 9.21 33.49 -5.11
N LEU A 80 8.23 33.71 -4.23
CA LEU A 80 7.40 32.63 -3.67
C LEU A 80 6.67 31.87 -4.78
N ASN A 81 6.04 32.59 -5.71
CA ASN A 81 5.32 31.99 -6.83
C ASN A 81 6.24 31.19 -7.77
N LEU A 82 7.45 31.69 -8.03
CA LEU A 82 8.44 30.98 -8.84
C LEU A 82 8.85 29.65 -8.19
N VAL A 83 9.16 29.67 -6.89
CA VAL A 83 9.56 28.47 -6.14
C VAL A 83 8.42 27.46 -6.09
N LEU A 84 7.21 27.90 -5.78
CA LEU A 84 6.02 27.02 -5.74
C LEU A 84 5.74 26.38 -7.10
N SER A 85 5.88 27.13 -8.20
CA SER A 85 5.68 26.60 -9.55
C SER A 85 6.72 25.54 -9.91
N CYS A 86 7.98 25.77 -9.55
CA CYS A 86 9.06 24.79 -9.76
C CYS A 86 8.84 23.52 -8.92
N LEU A 87 8.44 23.66 -7.65
CA LEU A 87 8.11 22.53 -6.79
C LEU A 87 6.95 21.70 -7.36
N ALA A 88 5.88 22.35 -7.82
CA ALA A 88 4.74 21.68 -8.42
C ALA A 88 5.12 20.93 -9.71
N ALA A 89 5.97 21.53 -10.56
CA ALA A 89 6.44 20.90 -11.80
C ALA A 89 7.22 19.61 -11.55
N VAL A 90 8.03 19.56 -10.48
CA VAL A 90 8.80 18.36 -10.09
C VAL A 90 7.93 17.33 -9.36
N GLN A 91 6.85 17.75 -8.69
CA GLN A 91 5.95 16.84 -7.97
C GLN A 91 5.21 15.88 -8.91
N ALA A 92 4.67 16.36 -10.04
CA ALA A 92 3.90 15.52 -10.98
C ALA A 92 4.65 14.26 -11.48
N PRO A 93 5.90 14.33 -11.96
CA PRO A 93 6.65 13.15 -12.39
C PRO A 93 7.05 12.24 -11.23
N ILE A 94 7.35 12.77 -10.04
CA ILE A 94 7.64 11.95 -8.85
C ILE A 94 6.39 11.16 -8.43
N ILE A 95 5.23 11.81 -8.41
CA ILE A 95 3.95 11.16 -8.13
C ILE A 95 3.68 10.09 -9.19
N LEU A 96 3.88 10.39 -10.48
CA LEU A 96 3.69 9.42 -11.55
C LEU A 96 4.65 8.22 -11.44
N MET A 97 5.92 8.46 -11.13
CA MET A 97 6.92 7.39 -10.95
C MET A 97 6.59 6.50 -9.74
N THR A 98 6.14 7.11 -8.64
CA THR A 98 5.74 6.35 -7.45
C THR A 98 4.46 5.57 -7.70
N GLN A 99 3.47 6.14 -8.39
CA GLN A 99 2.23 5.46 -8.80
C GLN A 99 2.50 4.29 -9.75
N ASN A 100 3.27 4.49 -10.81
CA ASN A 100 3.62 3.42 -11.77
C ASN A 100 4.26 2.21 -11.07
N ARG A 101 5.08 2.49 -10.06
CA ARG A 101 5.75 1.48 -9.26
C ARG A 101 4.82 0.79 -8.26
N GLN A 102 3.87 1.51 -7.65
CA GLN A 102 2.86 0.88 -6.79
C GLN A 102 1.94 -0.03 -7.61
N ALA A 103 1.49 0.43 -8.79
CA ALA A 103 0.68 -0.38 -9.69
C ALA A 103 1.38 -1.68 -10.14
N GLU A 104 2.68 -1.62 -10.40
CA GLU A 104 3.46 -2.82 -10.71
C GLU A 104 3.53 -3.80 -9.52
N ARG A 105 3.70 -3.31 -8.29
CA ARG A 105 3.65 -4.15 -7.08
C ARG A 105 2.27 -4.78 -6.91
N ASP A 106 1.22 -3.98 -7.02
CA ASP A 106 -0.16 -4.45 -6.87
C ASP A 106 -0.51 -5.52 -7.92
N ARG A 107 -0.01 -5.37 -9.16
CA ARG A 107 -0.17 -6.38 -10.22
C ARG A 107 0.54 -7.69 -9.88
N ILE A 108 1.77 -7.62 -9.38
CA ILE A 108 2.54 -8.80 -8.98
C ILE A 108 1.84 -9.52 -7.83
N ASP A 109 1.40 -8.77 -6.80
CA ASP A 109 0.69 -9.30 -5.64
C ASP A 109 -0.60 -10.02 -6.08
N ALA A 110 -1.41 -9.37 -6.91
CA ALA A 110 -2.63 -9.97 -7.45
C ALA A 110 -2.34 -11.27 -8.22
N SER A 111 -1.31 -11.28 -9.08
CA SER A 111 -0.93 -12.48 -9.85
C SER A 111 -0.47 -13.63 -8.96
N TYR A 112 0.22 -13.33 -7.87
CA TYR A 112 0.72 -14.29 -6.90
C TYR A 112 -0.40 -14.88 -6.07
N ASP A 113 -1.31 -14.05 -5.56
CA ASP A 113 -2.49 -14.48 -4.83
C ASP A 113 -3.39 -15.38 -5.69
N HIS A 114 -3.58 -15.03 -6.96
CA HIS A 114 -4.29 -15.88 -7.91
C HIS A 114 -3.62 -17.25 -8.08
N ALA A 115 -2.29 -17.29 -8.15
CA ALA A 115 -1.54 -18.55 -8.30
C ALA A 115 -1.64 -19.43 -7.04
N ILE A 116 -1.54 -18.84 -5.85
CA ILE A 116 -1.74 -19.55 -4.58
C ILE A 116 -3.17 -20.10 -4.50
N ASN A 117 -4.17 -19.27 -4.81
CA ASN A 117 -5.56 -19.70 -4.71
C ASN A 117 -5.85 -20.90 -5.62
N ARG A 118 -5.35 -20.89 -6.86
CA ARG A 118 -5.46 -22.06 -7.75
C ARG A 118 -4.72 -23.29 -7.23
N LYS A 119 -3.58 -23.10 -6.58
CA LYS A 119 -2.83 -24.22 -5.96
C LYS A 119 -3.62 -24.83 -4.80
N ALA A 120 -4.14 -23.99 -3.91
CA ALA A 120 -4.98 -24.41 -2.79
C ALA A 120 -6.25 -25.13 -3.27
N GLU A 121 -6.89 -24.64 -4.33
CA GLU A 121 -8.06 -25.31 -4.93
C GLU A 121 -7.73 -26.72 -5.41
N ARG A 122 -6.61 -26.90 -6.14
CA ARG A 122 -6.17 -28.23 -6.59
C ARG A 122 -5.86 -29.17 -5.43
N GLU A 123 -5.15 -28.68 -4.42
CA GLU A 123 -4.84 -29.46 -3.22
C GLU A 123 -6.13 -29.89 -2.48
N ASN A 124 -7.12 -29.00 -2.38
CA ASN A 124 -8.41 -29.32 -1.79
C ASN A 124 -9.16 -30.39 -2.60
N GLN A 125 -9.19 -30.28 -3.93
CA GLN A 125 -9.77 -31.30 -4.80
C GLN A 125 -9.08 -32.67 -4.66
N LEU A 126 -7.75 -32.69 -4.51
CA LEU A 126 -6.99 -33.92 -4.29
C LEU A 126 -7.35 -34.56 -2.93
N LEU A 127 -7.39 -33.77 -1.87
CA LEU A 127 -7.80 -34.25 -0.54
C LEU A 127 -9.22 -34.82 -0.55
N GLN A 128 -10.16 -34.19 -1.26
CA GLN A 128 -11.52 -34.71 -1.42
C GLN A 128 -11.54 -36.05 -2.17
N LYS A 129 -10.72 -36.20 -3.22
CA LYS A 129 -10.59 -37.47 -3.95
C LYS A 129 -10.04 -38.57 -3.05
N ASP A 130 -9.00 -38.29 -2.29
CA ASP A 130 -8.39 -39.25 -1.38
C ASP A 130 -9.36 -39.66 -0.26
N MET A 131 -10.10 -38.69 0.31
CA MET A 131 -11.14 -38.95 1.30
C MET A 131 -12.23 -39.88 0.75
N ASN A 132 -12.73 -39.58 -0.46
CA ASN A 132 -13.73 -40.40 -1.13
C ASN A 132 -13.22 -41.80 -1.46
N LYS A 133 -11.94 -41.94 -1.83
CA LYS A 133 -11.29 -43.22 -2.07
C LYS A 133 -11.22 -44.06 -0.80
N ILE A 134 -10.79 -43.47 0.31
CA ILE A 134 -10.74 -44.15 1.62
C ILE A 134 -12.14 -44.60 2.04
N LEU A 135 -13.16 -43.73 1.91
CA LEU A 135 -14.55 -44.08 2.23
C LEU A 135 -15.07 -45.27 1.39
N ARG A 136 -14.72 -45.35 0.11
CA ARG A 136 -15.07 -46.50 -0.73
C ARG A 136 -14.43 -47.79 -0.25
N LEU A 137 -13.12 -47.76 0.04
CA LEU A 137 -12.38 -48.93 0.53
C LEU A 137 -12.93 -49.43 1.88
N LEU A 138 -13.28 -48.51 2.79
CA LEU A 138 -13.92 -48.88 4.06
C LEU A 138 -15.29 -49.53 3.87
N LYS A 139 -16.09 -49.01 2.92
CA LYS A 139 -17.41 -49.58 2.60
C LYS A 139 -17.30 -50.99 2.00
N GLU A 140 -16.31 -51.23 1.14
CA GLU A 140 -16.03 -52.55 0.59
C GLU A 140 -15.58 -53.55 1.67
N LYS A 141 -14.67 -53.13 2.56
CA LYS A 141 -14.21 -53.98 3.67
C LYS A 141 -15.33 -54.36 4.64
N LYS A 142 -16.29 -53.45 4.88
CA LYS A 142 -17.47 -53.73 5.73
C LYS A 142 -18.49 -54.68 5.09
N ARG A 143 -18.45 -54.86 3.76
CA ARG A 143 -19.35 -55.77 3.02
C ARG A 143 -18.79 -57.19 2.88
N LYS A 144 -17.52 -57.42 3.23
CA LYS A 144 -16.92 -58.74 3.39
C LYS A 144 -16.94 -59.12 4.86
#